data_AF-A0A961ZDH8-F1
#
_entry.id   AF-A0A961ZDH8-F1
#
_cell.length_a   1.000
_cell.length_b   1.000
_cell.length_c   1.000
_cell.angle_alpha   90.00
_cell.angle_beta   90.00
_cell.angle_gamma   90.00
#
_symmetry.space_group_name_H-M   'P 1'
#
loop_
_entity.id
_entity.type
_entity.pdbx_description
1 polymer ?
#
loop_
_entity_poly.entity_id
_entity_poly.type
_entity_poly.pdbx_seq_one_letter_code
_entity_poly.pdbx_strand_id
1 'polypeptide(L)'
;MKAGAIASVLLLASACATLPGAAAAQDMLTPILVGTWITQNQSEVTIEPCEEGFCGYVSKVELPQEVIDKYGPERIAELQGDFRDVNNQDPALRDRPIMGMPMLVLTKEVNPTHLEGKIYNPQDGKTYDGFADIVDGNRIMVGGCVAWRTICDGQIWVRAPVIVADQTELDG
;
A
#
# COMPACT_ATOMS: atom_id res chain seq x y z
N MET A 1 72.35 -34.90 0.16
CA MET A 1 72.77 -33.49 0.36
C MET A 1 71.91 -32.61 -0.53
N LYS A 2 71.26 -31.59 0.06
CA LYS A 2 70.47 -30.48 -0.54
C LYS A 2 69.12 -30.85 -1.20
N ALA A 3 68.06 -30.04 -1.18
CA ALA A 3 67.47 -29.04 -0.26
C ALA A 3 66.27 -28.41 -1.01
N GLY A 4 65.15 -28.12 -0.31
CA GLY A 4 64.12 -27.13 -0.67
C GLY A 4 63.20 -27.49 -1.86
N ALA A 5 61.93 -27.10 -1.93
CA ALA A 5 61.24 -26.01 -1.27
C ALA A 5 59.74 -26.34 -1.10
N ILE A 6 59.17 -25.85 0.00
CA ILE A 6 57.75 -25.89 0.34
C ILE A 6 57.10 -24.70 -0.37
N ALA A 7 56.23 -24.94 -1.35
CA ALA A 7 55.46 -23.89 -1.99
C ALA A 7 54.17 -23.67 -1.19
N SER A 8 54.16 -22.63 -0.36
CA SER A 8 52.98 -22.11 0.32
C SER A 8 51.97 -21.61 -0.72
N VAL A 9 50.85 -22.32 -0.87
CA VAL A 9 49.71 -21.85 -1.66
C VAL A 9 48.96 -20.82 -0.83
N LEU A 10 49.06 -19.55 -1.25
CA LEU A 10 48.29 -18.44 -0.71
C LEU A 10 46.80 -18.68 -1.01
N LEU A 11 46.01 -18.96 0.04
CA LEU A 11 44.55 -18.87 0.02
C LEU A 11 44.15 -17.40 -0.16
N LEU A 12 43.78 -17.01 -1.39
CA LEU A 12 43.04 -15.79 -1.65
C LEU A 12 41.62 -15.98 -1.13
N ALA A 13 41.38 -15.61 0.13
CA ALA A 13 40.03 -15.43 0.66
C ALA A 13 39.40 -14.23 -0.06
N SER A 14 38.57 -14.52 -1.07
CA SER A 14 37.77 -13.51 -1.76
C SER A 14 36.70 -13.01 -0.78
N ALA A 15 36.93 -11.85 -0.18
CA ALA A 15 35.93 -11.18 0.65
C ALA A 15 34.77 -10.74 -0.26
N CYS A 16 33.64 -11.46 -0.17
CA CYS A 16 32.39 -11.05 -0.77
C CYS A 16 31.91 -9.80 -0.02
N ALA A 17 32.16 -8.62 -0.57
CA ALA A 17 31.62 -7.36 -0.05
C ALA A 17 30.10 -7.40 -0.19
N THR A 18 29.40 -7.64 0.92
CA THR A 18 27.95 -7.49 1.00
C THR A 18 27.63 -6.00 0.89
N LEU A 19 27.12 -5.57 -0.26
CA LEU A 19 26.50 -4.26 -0.39
C LEU A 19 25.23 -4.26 0.47
N PRO A 20 25.06 -3.32 1.43
CA PRO A 20 23.77 -3.13 2.08
C PRO A 20 22.77 -2.63 1.03
N GLY A 21 21.94 -3.54 0.51
CA GLY A 21 20.88 -3.22 -0.44
C GLY A 21 19.67 -2.60 0.25
N ALA A 22 19.12 -1.54 -0.35
CA ALA A 22 17.75 -0.97 -0.33
C ALA A 22 16.89 -0.91 0.96
N ALA A 23 17.16 -1.67 2.02
CA ALA A 23 16.29 -1.81 3.20
C ALA A 23 16.29 -0.57 4.12
N ALA A 24 17.32 0.29 4.06
CA ALA A 24 17.46 1.41 4.99
C ALA A 24 16.53 2.61 4.71
N ALA A 25 15.95 2.74 3.51
CA ALA A 25 15.13 3.89 3.16
C ALA A 25 13.66 3.75 3.62
N GLN A 26 13.13 2.52 3.63
CA GLN A 26 11.75 2.24 4.03
C GLN A 26 11.48 2.51 5.52
N ASP A 27 12.50 2.38 6.36
CA ASP A 27 12.38 2.50 7.82
C ASP A 27 11.97 3.93 8.25
N MET A 28 12.44 4.95 7.52
CA MET A 28 12.12 6.36 7.82
C MET A 28 10.69 6.75 7.44
N LEU A 29 10.14 6.13 6.39
CA LEU A 29 8.79 6.41 5.89
C LEU A 29 7.72 5.58 6.59
N THR A 30 8.10 4.43 7.16
CA THR A 30 7.20 3.55 7.92
C THR A 30 6.33 4.29 8.94
N PRO A 31 6.84 5.13 9.87
CA PRO A 31 6.00 5.84 10.84
C PRO A 31 5.04 6.86 10.20
N ILE A 32 5.29 7.26 8.94
CA ILE A 32 4.48 8.23 8.22
C ILE A 32 3.46 7.53 7.32
N LEU A 33 3.83 6.48 6.58
CA LEU A 33 2.92 5.85 5.61
C LEU A 33 2.07 4.74 6.22
N VAL A 34 2.63 3.97 7.15
CA VAL A 34 1.91 2.81 7.70
C VAL A 34 0.74 3.26 8.56
N GLY A 35 -0.37 2.56 8.42
CA GLY A 35 -1.61 2.80 9.14
C GLY A 35 -2.82 2.89 8.22
N THR A 36 -3.97 3.20 8.83
CA THR A 36 -5.25 3.32 8.13
C THR A 36 -5.48 4.74 7.66
N TRP A 37 -5.90 4.89 6.41
CA TRP A 37 -6.16 6.16 5.74
C TRP A 37 -7.59 6.21 5.24
N ILE A 38 -8.27 7.31 5.55
CA ILE A 38 -9.63 7.61 5.11
C ILE A 38 -9.52 8.40 3.80
N THR A 39 -10.12 7.84 2.75
CA THR A 39 -10.25 8.46 1.42
C THR A 39 -11.24 9.63 1.44
N GLN A 40 -11.26 10.47 0.39
CA GLN A 40 -12.26 11.54 0.29
C GLN A 40 -13.72 11.03 0.28
N ASN A 41 -13.92 9.78 -0.14
CA ASN A 41 -15.22 9.12 -0.17
C ASN A 41 -15.48 8.29 1.11
N GLN A 42 -14.72 8.49 2.19
CA GLN A 42 -14.91 7.86 3.51
C GLN A 42 -14.69 6.33 3.57
N SER A 43 -14.23 5.72 2.47
CA SER A 43 -13.63 4.38 2.50
C SER A 43 -12.27 4.42 3.20
N GLU A 44 -11.81 3.30 3.73
CA GLU A 44 -10.53 3.17 4.40
C GLU A 44 -9.59 2.21 3.65
N VAL A 45 -8.31 2.59 3.64
CA VAL A 45 -7.21 1.80 3.10
C VAL A 45 -6.12 1.69 4.16
N THR A 46 -5.74 0.46 4.51
CA THR A 46 -4.62 0.21 5.42
C THR A 46 -3.34 0.03 4.61
N ILE A 47 -2.36 0.88 4.84
CA ILE A 47 -1.04 0.81 4.22
C ILE A 47 -0.09 0.09 5.18
N GLU A 48 0.65 -0.89 4.66
CA GLU A 48 1.66 -1.65 5.38
C GLU A 48 2.87 -1.98 4.47
N PRO A 49 4.03 -2.35 5.03
CA PRO A 49 5.14 -2.86 4.24
C PRO A 49 4.78 -4.17 3.54
N CYS A 50 5.21 -4.32 2.29
CA CYS A 50 5.09 -5.56 1.50
C CYS A 50 6.40 -5.84 0.74
N GLU A 51 6.49 -6.97 0.03
CA GLU A 51 7.71 -7.38 -0.67
C GLU A 51 8.18 -6.33 -1.70
N GLU A 52 7.25 -5.63 -2.32
CA GLU A 52 7.51 -4.63 -3.35
C GLU A 52 7.77 -3.22 -2.81
N GLY A 53 7.44 -2.94 -1.55
CA GLY A 53 7.50 -1.61 -0.96
C GLY A 53 6.43 -1.38 0.10
N PHE A 54 5.49 -0.49 -0.18
CA PHE A 54 4.29 -0.29 0.65
C PHE A 54 3.03 -0.67 -0.13
N CYS A 55 2.17 -1.48 0.48
CA CYS A 55 0.92 -1.93 -0.11
C CYS A 55 -0.25 -1.40 0.71
N GLY A 56 -1.23 -0.80 0.01
CA GLY A 56 -2.49 -0.35 0.59
C GLY A 56 -3.61 -1.32 0.27
N TYR A 57 -4.28 -1.82 1.30
CA TYR A 57 -5.39 -2.77 1.22
C TYR A 57 -6.70 -2.14 1.66
N VAL A 58 -7.80 -2.42 0.96
CA VAL A 58 -9.11 -1.89 1.34
C VAL A 58 -9.54 -2.48 2.68
N SER A 59 -9.71 -1.64 3.69
CA SER A 59 -10.08 -2.05 5.06
C SER A 59 -11.49 -1.63 5.47
N LYS A 60 -12.09 -0.67 4.75
CA LYS A 60 -13.52 -0.33 4.84
C LYS A 60 -14.01 0.18 3.49
N VAL A 61 -15.16 -0.30 3.03
CA VAL A 61 -15.84 0.24 1.86
C VAL A 61 -17.00 1.11 2.32
N GLU A 62 -16.95 2.39 1.96
CA GLU A 62 -18.09 3.29 2.04
C GLU A 62 -18.84 3.29 0.70
N LEU A 63 -20.15 3.09 0.74
CA LEU A 63 -20.98 3.14 -0.45
C LEU A 63 -21.54 4.55 -0.67
N PRO A 64 -21.57 5.06 -1.91
CA PRO A 64 -22.28 6.29 -2.23
C PRO A 64 -23.76 6.19 -1.83
N GLN A 65 -24.34 7.29 -1.35
CA GLN A 65 -25.75 7.33 -0.92
C GLN A 65 -26.71 6.86 -2.03
N GLU A 66 -26.40 7.15 -3.29
CA GLU A 66 -27.18 6.69 -4.45
C GLU A 66 -27.30 5.15 -4.54
N VAL A 67 -26.26 4.43 -4.12
CA VAL A 67 -26.27 2.96 -4.07
C VAL A 67 -27.16 2.48 -2.92
N ILE A 68 -27.06 3.13 -1.76
CA ILE A 68 -27.90 2.82 -0.59
C ILE A 68 -29.36 3.08 -0.91
N ASP A 69 -29.70 4.19 -1.54
CA ASP A 69 -31.07 4.56 -1.92
C ASP A 69 -31.65 3.60 -2.96
N LYS A 70 -30.82 3.09 -3.88
CA LYS A 70 -31.24 2.15 -4.93
C LYS A 70 -31.55 0.76 -4.39
N TYR A 71 -30.75 0.24 -3.45
CA TYR A 71 -30.86 -1.14 -2.97
C TYR A 71 -31.50 -1.28 -1.60
N GLY A 72 -31.57 -0.18 -0.82
CA GLY A 72 -32.07 -0.14 0.54
C GLY A 72 -31.00 -0.53 1.58
N PRO A 73 -31.00 0.11 2.77
CA PRO A 73 -29.99 -0.13 3.80
C PRO A 73 -30.00 -1.57 4.34
N GLU A 74 -31.16 -2.23 4.36
CA GLU A 74 -31.28 -3.64 4.79
C GLU A 74 -30.49 -4.56 3.88
N ARG A 75 -30.63 -4.42 2.55
CA ARG A 75 -29.90 -5.23 1.59
C ARG A 75 -28.41 -4.98 1.64
N ILE A 76 -27.99 -3.73 1.86
CA ILE A 76 -26.58 -3.39 2.01
C ILE A 76 -26.00 -4.01 3.29
N ALA A 77 -26.75 -3.97 4.40
CA ALA A 77 -26.32 -4.59 5.66
C ALA A 77 -26.18 -6.11 5.53
N GLU A 78 -27.06 -6.78 4.77
CA GLU A 78 -26.96 -8.21 4.47
C GLU A 78 -25.67 -8.60 3.73
N LEU A 79 -25.09 -7.70 2.94
CA LEU A 79 -23.83 -7.98 2.25
C LEU A 79 -22.68 -8.14 3.24
N GLN A 80 -22.76 -7.57 4.46
CA GLN A 80 -21.72 -7.69 5.49
C GLN A 80 -20.30 -7.37 4.99
N GLY A 81 -20.17 -6.41 4.06
CA GLY A 81 -18.88 -6.06 3.46
C GLY A 81 -18.44 -6.96 2.29
N ASP A 82 -19.27 -7.90 1.84
CA ASP A 82 -19.01 -8.76 0.68
C ASP A 82 -19.19 -8.03 -0.66
N PHE A 83 -18.44 -6.95 -0.84
CA PHE A 83 -18.40 -6.20 -2.09
C PHE A 83 -17.50 -6.91 -3.08
N ARG A 84 -18.03 -7.21 -4.27
CA ARG A 84 -17.32 -7.92 -5.35
C ARG A 84 -16.77 -6.95 -6.38
N ASP A 85 -15.64 -7.29 -6.98
CA ASP A 85 -14.93 -6.50 -7.97
C ASP A 85 -15.60 -6.54 -9.37
N VAL A 86 -16.91 -6.32 -9.42
CA VAL A 86 -17.75 -6.57 -10.60
C VAL A 86 -17.37 -5.76 -11.84
N ASN A 87 -16.66 -4.65 -11.66
CA ASN A 87 -16.22 -3.76 -12.74
C ASN A 87 -14.85 -4.14 -13.31
N ASN A 88 -14.17 -5.16 -12.76
CA ASN A 88 -12.85 -5.57 -13.25
C ASN A 88 -12.87 -5.85 -14.76
N GLN A 89 -11.85 -5.38 -15.47
CA GLN A 89 -11.72 -5.59 -16.90
C GLN A 89 -11.48 -7.06 -17.26
N ASP A 90 -10.83 -7.82 -16.38
CA ASP A 90 -10.71 -9.27 -16.49
C ASP A 90 -11.95 -9.93 -15.86
N PRO A 91 -12.81 -10.61 -16.65
CA PRO A 91 -13.97 -11.31 -16.12
C PRO A 91 -13.64 -12.34 -15.04
N ALA A 92 -12.46 -12.95 -15.09
CA ALA A 92 -12.04 -13.97 -14.11
C ALA A 92 -11.78 -13.39 -12.71
N LEU A 93 -11.60 -12.07 -12.61
CA LEU A 93 -11.34 -11.38 -11.33
C LEU A 93 -12.61 -10.78 -10.71
N ARG A 94 -13.76 -10.79 -11.39
CA ARG A 94 -14.97 -10.06 -10.95
C ARG A 94 -15.61 -10.60 -9.68
N ASP A 95 -15.38 -11.87 -9.36
CA ASP A 95 -15.95 -12.52 -8.18
C ASP A 95 -15.07 -12.40 -6.94
N ARG A 96 -13.88 -11.79 -7.05
CA ARG A 96 -13.01 -11.59 -5.89
C ARG A 96 -13.58 -10.51 -4.96
N PRO A 97 -13.39 -10.65 -3.64
CA PRO A 97 -13.78 -9.61 -2.69
C PRO A 97 -12.94 -8.35 -2.87
N ILE A 98 -13.56 -7.19 -2.70
CA ILE A 98 -12.89 -5.88 -2.65
C ILE A 98 -12.21 -5.69 -1.30
N MET A 99 -12.85 -6.12 -0.21
CA MET A 99 -12.27 -6.08 1.13
C MET A 99 -10.96 -6.88 1.17
N GLY A 100 -9.90 -6.27 1.69
CA GLY A 100 -8.56 -6.86 1.79
C GLY A 100 -7.78 -6.93 0.48
N MET A 101 -8.34 -6.48 -0.64
CA MET A 101 -7.64 -6.46 -1.93
C MET A 101 -6.58 -5.35 -1.96
N PRO A 102 -5.40 -5.59 -2.58
CA PRO A 102 -4.42 -4.53 -2.83
C PRO A 102 -5.00 -3.50 -3.80
N MET A 103 -5.14 -2.27 -3.32
CA MET A 103 -5.58 -1.10 -4.08
C MET A 103 -4.40 -0.23 -4.49
N LEU A 104 -3.36 -0.14 -3.66
CA LEU A 104 -2.20 0.72 -3.86
C LEU A 104 -0.92 -0.11 -3.68
N VAL A 105 0.06 0.04 -4.58
CA VAL A 105 1.38 -0.57 -4.45
C VAL A 105 2.43 0.48 -4.80
N LEU A 106 3.15 0.99 -3.79
CA LEU A 106 4.20 1.99 -3.91
C LEU A 106 5.55 1.29 -3.86
N THR A 107 6.30 1.35 -4.96
CA THR A 107 7.53 0.55 -5.14
C THR A 107 8.80 1.39 -5.27
N LYS A 108 8.63 2.68 -5.54
CA LYS A 108 9.75 3.57 -5.83
C LYS A 108 9.66 4.85 -5.03
N GLU A 109 10.56 4.99 -4.06
CA GLU A 109 10.82 6.27 -3.41
C GLU A 109 11.60 7.17 -4.38
N VAL A 110 10.99 8.27 -4.81
CA VAL A 110 11.64 9.26 -5.68
C VAL A 110 12.39 10.30 -4.85
N ASN A 111 11.79 10.70 -3.73
CA ASN A 111 12.36 11.54 -2.71
C ASN A 111 11.63 11.30 -1.37
N PRO A 112 12.09 11.88 -0.24
CA PRO A 112 11.52 11.60 1.08
C PRO A 112 10.03 11.94 1.26
N THR A 113 9.42 12.64 0.32
CA THR A 113 8.00 13.02 0.35
C THR A 113 7.21 12.51 -0.85
N HIS A 114 7.82 11.80 -1.80
CA HIS A 114 7.15 11.34 -3.02
C HIS A 114 7.50 9.89 -3.35
N LEU A 115 6.46 9.05 -3.46
CA LEU A 115 6.56 7.66 -3.85
C LEU A 115 5.74 7.41 -5.11
N GLU A 116 6.29 6.62 -6.03
CA GLU A 116 5.64 6.17 -7.26
C GLU A 116 5.28 4.68 -7.18
N GLY A 117 4.25 4.30 -7.92
CA GLY A 117 3.73 2.94 -7.92
C GLY A 117 2.55 2.72 -8.86
N LYS A 118 1.61 1.90 -8.41
CA LYS A 118 0.37 1.57 -9.13
C LYS A 118 -0.83 1.71 -8.20
N ILE A 119 -1.96 2.11 -8.75
CA ILE A 119 -3.24 2.18 -8.05
C ILE A 119 -4.32 1.50 -8.88
N TYR A 120 -5.05 0.56 -8.28
CA TYR A 120 -6.24 -0.07 -8.85
C TYR A 120 -7.49 0.64 -8.35
N ASN A 121 -8.43 0.97 -9.24
CA ASN A 121 -9.72 1.54 -8.88
C ASN A 121 -10.86 0.53 -9.14
N PRO A 122 -11.47 -0.07 -8.11
CA PRO A 122 -12.58 -1.01 -8.30
C PRO A 122 -13.85 -0.36 -8.87
N GLN A 123 -13.95 0.97 -8.85
CA GLN A 123 -15.12 1.67 -9.43
C GLN A 123 -15.12 1.64 -10.97
N ASP A 124 -13.95 1.60 -11.61
CA ASP A 124 -13.82 1.58 -13.07
C ASP A 124 -13.05 0.35 -13.61
N GLY A 125 -12.54 -0.50 -12.71
CA GLY A 125 -11.83 -1.73 -13.02
C GLY A 125 -10.44 -1.53 -13.61
N LYS A 126 -9.84 -0.35 -13.48
CA LYS A 126 -8.56 0.01 -14.12
C LYS A 126 -7.42 0.13 -13.11
N THR A 127 -6.21 -0.08 -13.61
CA THR A 127 -4.96 0.24 -12.91
C THR A 127 -4.27 1.43 -13.57
N TYR A 128 -3.81 2.37 -12.76
CA TYR A 128 -3.13 3.60 -13.17
C TYR A 128 -1.69 3.63 -12.67
N ASP A 129 -0.84 4.45 -13.31
CA ASP A 129 0.40 4.91 -12.68
C ASP A 129 -0.01 5.70 -11.44
N GLY A 130 0.37 5.22 -10.25
CA GLY A 130 -0.04 5.77 -8.97
C GLY A 130 1.09 6.51 -8.28
N PHE A 131 0.74 7.39 -7.34
CA PHE A 131 1.71 8.04 -6.47
C PHE A 131 1.11 8.31 -5.07
N ALA A 132 2.00 8.53 -4.11
CA ALA A 132 1.68 9.10 -2.81
C ALA A 132 2.66 10.24 -2.49
N ASP A 133 2.13 11.44 -2.29
CA ASP A 133 2.85 12.58 -1.73
C ASP A 133 2.55 12.71 -0.25
N ILE A 134 3.59 12.78 0.57
CA ILE A 134 3.48 13.07 2.00
C ILE A 134 3.24 14.56 2.16
N VAL A 135 2.04 14.93 2.59
CA VAL A 135 1.69 16.34 2.88
C VAL A 135 2.13 16.69 4.30
N ASP A 136 1.77 15.85 5.26
CA ASP A 136 2.26 15.88 6.65
C ASP A 136 2.00 14.51 7.32
N GLY A 137 2.26 14.40 8.63
CA GLY A 137 2.12 13.15 9.38
C GLY A 137 0.71 12.54 9.40
N ASN A 138 -0.33 13.30 9.06
CA ASN A 138 -1.72 12.87 9.08
C ASN A 138 -2.44 13.05 7.74
N ARG A 139 -1.73 13.49 6.69
CA ARG A 139 -2.29 13.71 5.36
C ARG A 139 -1.33 13.25 4.27
N ILE A 140 -1.86 12.50 3.32
CA ILE A 140 -1.17 12.13 2.09
C ILE A 140 -2.04 12.51 0.90
N MET A 141 -1.42 12.89 -0.21
CA MET A 141 -2.10 12.98 -1.50
C MET A 141 -1.85 11.69 -2.25
N VAL A 142 -2.91 10.92 -2.53
CA VAL A 142 -2.84 9.68 -3.31
C VAL A 142 -3.55 9.92 -4.63
N GLY A 143 -2.89 9.59 -5.73
CA GLY A 143 -3.42 9.90 -7.04
C GLY A 143 -2.99 8.92 -8.12
N GLY A 144 -3.60 9.11 -9.29
CA GLY A 144 -3.30 8.39 -10.50
C GLY A 144 -3.04 9.37 -11.64
N CYS A 145 -2.08 9.03 -12.50
CA CYS A 145 -1.87 9.74 -13.75
C CYS A 145 -2.46 8.90 -14.89
N VAL A 146 -3.26 9.54 -15.76
CA VAL A 146 -3.61 8.94 -17.05
C VAL A 146 -2.39 8.92 -17.97
N ALA A 147 -2.47 8.15 -19.07
CA ALA A 147 -1.36 7.92 -19.99
C ALA A 147 -0.61 9.24 -20.35
N TRP A 148 0.69 9.14 -20.62
CA TRP A 148 1.63 10.26 -20.81
C TRP A 148 2.04 11.05 -19.56
N ARG A 149 1.58 10.70 -18.34
CA ARG A 149 2.06 11.25 -17.05
C ARG A 149 1.91 12.77 -16.87
N THR A 150 1.19 13.45 -17.77
CA THR A 150 1.01 14.92 -17.73
C THR A 150 -0.30 15.37 -17.11
N ILE A 151 -1.29 14.47 -16.98
CA ILE A 151 -2.57 14.74 -16.32
C ILE A 151 -2.67 13.77 -15.15
N CYS A 152 -2.36 14.28 -13.97
CA CYS A 152 -2.46 13.56 -12.72
C CYS A 152 -3.56 14.21 -11.90
N ASP A 153 -4.42 13.38 -11.33
CA ASP A 153 -5.40 13.81 -10.34
C ASP A 153 -5.16 13.04 -9.05
N GLY A 154 -5.48 13.66 -7.92
CA GLY A 154 -5.13 13.15 -6.61
C GLY A 154 -6.14 13.56 -5.55
N GLN A 155 -6.30 12.69 -4.57
CA GLN A 155 -7.15 12.89 -3.42
C GLN A 155 -6.29 13.04 -2.17
N ILE A 156 -6.65 14.00 -1.33
CA ILE A 156 -6.10 14.06 0.03
C ILE A 156 -6.79 12.99 0.86
N TRP A 157 -6.01 12.02 1.34
CA TRP A 157 -6.43 11.05 2.33
C TRP A 157 -5.96 11.51 3.71
N VAL A 158 -6.79 11.26 4.72
CA VAL A 158 -6.51 11.65 6.11
C VAL A 158 -6.30 10.41 6.96
N ARG A 159 -5.36 10.47 7.91
CA ARG A 159 -5.11 9.34 8.80
C ARG A 159 -6.36 9.05 9.65
N ALA A 160 -6.76 7.79 9.75
CA ALA A 160 -7.81 7.37 10.65
C ALA A 160 -7.36 7.55 12.11
N PRO A 161 -8.24 8.00 13.02
CA PRO A 161 -7.89 8.08 14.43
C PRO A 161 -7.57 6.68 14.97
N VAL A 162 -6.50 6.56 15.76
CA VAL A 162 -6.22 5.33 16.50
C VAL A 162 -7.32 5.18 17.55
N ILE A 163 -8.25 4.25 17.33
CA ILE A 163 -9.21 3.87 18.37
C ILE A 163 -8.41 3.04 19.38
N VAL A 164 -7.85 3.67 20.40
CA VAL A 164 -7.33 2.95 21.56
C VAL A 164 -8.56 2.39 22.27
N ALA A 165 -8.79 1.09 22.13
CA ALA A 165 -9.82 0.42 22.93
C ALA A 165 -9.52 0.71 24.41
N ASP A 166 -10.51 1.29 25.07
CA ASP A 166 -10.50 1.78 26.43
C ASP A 166 -9.92 0.73 27.41
N GLN A 167 -8.85 1.08 28.12
CA GLN A 167 -8.17 0.27 29.13
C GLN A 167 -8.89 0.30 30.49
N THR A 168 -10.22 0.37 30.53
CA THR A 168 -10.96 0.44 31.81
C THR A 168 -11.18 -0.91 32.50
N GLU A 169 -10.68 -2.03 31.98
CA GLU A 169 -10.93 -3.37 32.58
C GLU A 169 -9.74 -3.99 33.35
N LEU A 170 -8.61 -3.29 33.53
CA LEU A 170 -7.44 -3.87 34.24
C LEU A 170 -7.16 -3.33 35.65
N ASP A 171 -7.93 -2.34 36.13
CA ASP A 171 -7.77 -1.75 37.48
C ASP A 171 -9.04 -1.86 38.35
N GLY A 172 -9.80 -2.96 38.23
CA GLY A 172 -10.98 -3.26 39.05
C GLY A 172 -10.83 -4.49 39.92
#